data_AF-A0A1F9B172-F1
#
_entry.id   AF-A0A1F9B172-F1
#
_cell.length_a   1.000
_cell.length_b   1.000
_cell.length_c   1.000
_cell.angle_alpha   90.00
_cell.angle_beta   90.00
_cell.angle_gamma   90.00
#
_symmetry.space_group_name_H-M   'P 1'
#
loop_
_entity.id
_entity.type
_entity.pdbx_description
1 polymer ?
#
loop_
_entity_poly.entity_id
_entity_poly.type
_entity_poly.pdbx_seq_one_letter_code
_entity_poly.pdbx_strand_id
1 'polypeptide(L)' 'MVVTALDVKNHKPRRESVDKIVDTLKLDRKGIVFVGDSEVDRQTAESAGVRFVAYKNREIGNNTLIDDPLALLRLVLDG' A
#
# COMPACT_ATOMS: atom_id res chain seq x y z
N MET A 1 5.49 -5.52 -12.64
CA MET A 1 4.06 -5.65 -13.05
C MET A 1 3.35 -4.37 -12.68
N VAL A 2 2.41 -3.91 -13.50
CA VAL A 2 1.60 -2.72 -13.22
C VAL A 2 0.14 -3.16 -13.26
N VAL A 3 -0.64 -2.79 -12.25
CA VAL A 3 -2.08 -3.03 -12.18
C VAL A 3 -2.76 -1.68 -12.07
N THR A 4 -3.67 -1.41 -12.99
CA THR A 4 -4.42 -0.16 -13.09
C THR A 4 -5.87 -0.38 -12.70
N ALA A 5 -6.65 0.70 -12.71
CA ALA A 5 -8.09 0.61 -12.53
C ALA A 5 -8.75 -0.33 -13.56
N LEU A 6 -8.32 -0.28 -14.81
CA LEU A 6 -8.87 -1.09 -15.91
C LEU A 6 -8.61 -2.59 -15.78
N ASP A 7 -7.70 -2.97 -14.88
CA ASP A 7 -7.30 -4.36 -14.65
C ASP A 7 -8.17 -5.11 -13.64
N VAL A 8 -9.12 -4.41 -13.00
CA VAL A 8 -9.97 -4.91 -11.92
C VAL A 8 -11.42 -4.50 -12.13
N LYS A 9 -12.36 -5.29 -11.59
CA LYS A 9 -13.77 -4.91 -11.56
C LYS A 9 -14.05 -3.91 -10.45
N ASN A 10 -13.43 -4.12 -9.30
CA ASN A 10 -13.61 -3.32 -8.10
C ASN A 10 -12.34 -2.52 -7.81
N HIS A 11 -12.38 -1.24 -8.15
CA HIS A 11 -11.31 -0.28 -7.91
C HIS A 11 -11.09 0.00 -6.41
N LYS A 12 -9.97 0.64 -6.09
CA LYS A 12 -9.73 1.23 -4.76
C LYS A 12 -10.99 1.98 -4.28
N PRO A 13 -11.40 1.84 -3.01
CA PRO A 13 -10.66 1.29 -1.86
C PRO A 13 -10.68 -0.25 -1.72
N ARG A 14 -11.11 -0.98 -2.75
CA ARG A 14 -11.18 -2.45 -2.71
C ARG A 14 -9.82 -3.09 -2.95
N ARG A 15 -9.59 -4.25 -2.32
CA ARG A 15 -8.32 -4.99 -2.36
C ARG A 15 -7.97 -5.68 -3.68
N GLU A 16 -8.87 -5.70 -4.66
CA GLU A 16 -8.73 -6.54 -5.88
C GLU A 16 -7.41 -6.28 -6.62
N SER A 17 -6.98 -5.03 -6.72
CA SER A 17 -5.70 -4.68 -7.35
C SER A 17 -4.50 -5.23 -6.58
N VAL A 18 -4.55 -5.22 -5.25
CA VAL A 18 -3.47 -5.75 -4.39
C VAL A 18 -3.47 -7.28 -4.43
N ASP A 19 -4.63 -7.91 -4.36
CA ASP A 19 -4.77 -9.37 -4.46
C ASP A 19 -4.20 -9.89 -5.80
N LYS A 20 -4.51 -9.22 -6.92
CA LYS A 20 -3.93 -9.56 -8.23
C LYS A 20 -2.40 -9.52 -8.22
N ILE A 21 -1.80 -8.56 -7.50
CA ILE A 21 -0.35 -8.47 -7.35
C ILE A 21 0.21 -9.59 -6.48
N VAL A 22 -0.39 -9.80 -5.31
CA VAL A 22 0.01 -10.83 -4.35
C VAL A 22 -0.04 -12.21 -5.00
N ASP A 23 -1.12 -12.55 -5.70
CA ASP A 23 -1.32 -13.86 -6.30
C ASP A 23 -0.38 -14.10 -7.49
N THR A 24 -0.17 -13.09 -8.33
CA THR A 24 0.72 -13.19 -9.50
C THR A 24 2.18 -13.36 -9.08
N LEU A 25 2.61 -12.62 -8.05
CA LEU A 25 3.99 -12.63 -7.57
C LEU A 25 4.25 -13.63 -6.45
N LYS A 26 3.20 -14.34 -5.96
CA LYS A 26 3.24 -15.32 -4.87
C LYS A 26 3.89 -14.75 -3.59
N LEU A 27 3.46 -13.56 -3.19
CA LEU A 27 4.04 -12.83 -2.05
C LEU A 27 3.30 -13.13 -0.74
N ASP A 28 4.00 -13.04 0.39
CA ASP A 28 3.38 -12.95 1.71
C ASP A 28 2.98 -11.49 1.99
N ARG A 29 1.71 -11.26 2.34
CA ARG A 29 1.17 -9.93 2.69
C ARG A 29 1.95 -9.25 3.82
N LYS A 30 2.58 -10.02 4.72
CA LYS A 30 3.41 -9.47 5.81
C LYS A 30 4.66 -8.74 5.31
N GLY A 31 5.18 -9.10 4.13
CA GLY A 31 6.33 -8.47 3.50
C GLY A 31 5.99 -7.34 2.53
N ILE A 32 4.72 -6.90 2.48
CA ILE A 32 4.24 -5.91 1.52
C ILE A 32 3.94 -4.60 2.21
N VAL A 33 4.41 -3.52 1.61
CA VAL A 33 4.12 -2.14 2.00
C VAL A 33 3.34 -1.46 0.89
N PHE A 34 2.22 -0.83 1.24
CA PHE A 34 1.44 0.03 0.39
C PHE A 34 1.75 1.49 0.75
N VAL A 35 2.27 2.25 -0.21
CA VAL A 35 2.56 3.68 -0.04
C VAL A 35 1.49 4.51 -0.76
N GLY A 36 0.90 5.49 -0.08
CA GLY A 36 -0.11 6.38 -0.67
C GLY A 36 -0.35 7.64 0.14
N ASP A 37 -1.06 8.60 -0.42
CA ASP A 37 -1.29 9.94 0.15
C ASP A 37 -2.78 10.23 0.40
N SER A 38 -3.66 9.26 0.13
CA SER A 38 -5.11 9.41 0.28
C SER A 38 -5.73 8.40 1.25
N GLU A 39 -6.88 8.77 1.81
CA GLU A 39 -7.70 7.87 2.63
C GLU A 39 -8.15 6.63 1.84
N VAL A 40 -8.34 6.76 0.53
CA VAL A 40 -8.67 5.65 -0.38
C VAL A 40 -7.53 4.63 -0.44
N ASP A 41 -6.28 5.08 -0.42
CA ASP A 41 -5.10 4.20 -0.36
C ASP A 41 -4.99 3.49 0.99
N ARG A 42 -5.23 4.22 2.09
CA ARG A 42 -5.25 3.66 3.44
C ARG A 42 -6.27 2.52 3.54
N GLN A 43 -7.49 2.75 3.07
CA GLN A 43 -8.57 1.75 3.05
C GLN A 43 -8.24 0.57 2.11
N THR A 44 -7.55 0.83 1.00
CA THR A 44 -7.09 -0.24 0.10
C THR A 44 -6.08 -1.15 0.80
N ALA A 45 -5.09 -0.57 1.47
CA ALA A 45 -4.08 -1.31 2.21
C ALA A 45 -4.70 -2.13 3.36
N GLU A 46 -5.61 -1.50 4.11
CA GLU A 46 -6.35 -2.13 5.21
C GLU A 46 -7.20 -3.31 4.71
N SER A 47 -8.01 -3.10 3.66
CA SER A 47 -8.84 -4.16 3.10
C SER A 47 -8.05 -5.31 2.48
N ALA A 48 -6.83 -5.03 2.00
CA ALA A 48 -5.91 -6.03 1.47
C ALA A 48 -5.07 -6.73 2.55
N GLY A 49 -5.10 -6.23 3.80
CA GLY A 49 -4.31 -6.76 4.90
C GLY A 49 -2.80 -6.55 4.75
N VAL A 50 -2.39 -5.44 4.12
CA VAL A 50 -0.98 -5.06 3.94
C VAL A 50 -0.63 -3.82 4.76
N ARG A 51 0.66 -3.63 5.06
CA ARG A 51 1.11 -2.47 5.84
C ARG A 51 0.93 -1.19 5.01
N PHE A 52 0.28 -0.18 5.58
CA PHE A 52 0.16 1.15 4.96
C PHE A 52 1.26 2.10 5.44
N VAL A 53 1.76 2.92 4.53
CA VAL A 53 2.70 4.01 4.78
C VAL A 53 2.16 5.26 4.10
N ALA A 54 1.85 6.30 4.89
CA ALA A 54 1.38 7.56 4.33
C ALA A 54 2.55 8.36 3.76
N TYR A 55 2.35 8.95 2.58
CA TYR A 55 3.29 9.87 1.96
C TYR A 55 2.78 11.31 2.10
N LYS A 56 3.52 12.16 2.82
CA LYS A 56 3.25 13.59 3.04
C LYS A 56 1.85 13.95 3.58
N ASN A 57 1.08 12.97 4.04
CA ASN A 57 -0.25 13.17 4.58
C ASN A 57 -0.31 12.67 6.03
N ARG A 58 -0.22 13.61 6.98
CA ARG A 58 -0.22 13.31 8.41
C ARG A 58 -1.57 12.84 8.93
N GLU A 59 -2.67 13.28 8.30
CA GLU A 59 -4.02 12.97 8.77
C GLU A 59 -4.36 11.49 8.65
N ILE A 60 -3.82 10.84 7.61
CA ILE A 60 -4.00 9.39 7.37
C ILE A 60 -2.81 8.56 7.84
N GLY A 61 -1.76 9.23 8.32
CA GLY A 61 -0.45 8.64 8.60
C GLY A 61 -0.38 7.75 9.82
N ASN A 62 -1.36 7.84 10.74
CA ASN A 62 -1.39 7.15 12.03
C ASN A 62 0.03 6.91 12.59
N ASN A 63 0.58 5.71 12.39
CA ASN A 63 1.87 5.28 12.95
C ASN A 63 3.05 5.28 11.95
N THR A 64 2.80 5.40 10.64
CA THR A 64 3.84 5.31 9.61
C THR A 64 3.65 6.38 8.54
N LEU A 65 4.45 7.43 8.64
CA LEU A 65 4.48 8.58 7.74
C LEU A 65 5.89 8.74 7.17
N ILE A 66 5.97 8.98 5.86
CA ILE A 66 7.19 9.43 5.19
C ILE A 66 6.91 10.75 4.46
N ASP A 67 7.80 11.72 4.66
CA ASP A 67 7.73 13.03 3.98
C ASP A 67 8.69 13.10 2.78
N ASP A 68 9.53 12.07 2.60
CA ASP A 68 10.52 11.95 1.52
C ASP A 68 10.62 10.48 1.07
N PRO A 69 10.71 10.18 -0.24
CA PRO A 69 10.82 8.80 -0.72
C PRO A 69 12.00 8.01 -0.16
N LEU A 70 13.14 8.64 0.16
CA LEU A 70 14.30 7.95 0.74
C LEU A 70 14.03 7.50 2.18
N ALA A 71 13.06 8.11 2.88
CA ALA A 71 12.67 7.66 4.21
C ALA A 71 12.08 6.23 4.20
N LEU A 72 11.60 5.74 3.05
CA LEU A 72 11.19 4.35 2.89
C LEU A 72 12.34 3.37 3.16
N LEU A 73 13.59 3.75 2.89
CA LEU A 73 14.75 2.89 3.16
C LEU A 73 14.88 2.56 4.64
N ARG A 74 14.60 3.52 5.53
CA ARG A 74 14.62 3.28 6.98
C ARG A 74 13.55 2.25 7.37
N LEU A 75 12.36 2.38 6.82
CA LEU A 75 11.25 1.45 7.10
C LEU A 75 11.49 0.02 6.60
N VAL A 76 12.27 -0.15 5.53
CA VAL A 76 12.54 -1.46 4.92
C VAL A 76 13.82 -2.10 5.46
N LEU A 77 14.80 -1.30 5.88
CA LEU A 77 16.07 -1.80 6.41
C LEU A 77 16.04 -2.03 7.93
N ASP A 78 15.19 -1.29 8.67
CA ASP A 78 15.11 -1.37 10.13
C ASP A 78 14.00 -2.32 10.63
N GLY A 79 13.27 -3.00 9.72
CA GLY A 79 12.14 -3.90 10.02
C GLY A 79 12.42 -5.36 9.71
#